data_AF-A0A1F2XFD0-F1
#
_entry.id   AF-A0A1F2XFD0-F1
#
_cell.length_a   1.000
_cell.length_b   1.000
_cell.length_c   1.000
_cell.angle_alpha   90.00
_cell.angle_beta   90.00
_cell.angle_gamma   90.00
#
_symmetry.space_group_name_H-M   'P 1'
#
loop_
_entity.id
_entity.type
_entity.pdbx_description
1 polymer ?
#
loop_
_entity_poly.entity_id
_entity_poly.type
_entity_poly.pdbx_seq_one_letter_code
_entity_poly.pdbx_strand_id
1 'polypeptide(L)'
;MLVGIAIGLALATVSVVAFFLLSGDTTAAETTTTTVADGATTTIADGATTTIADGATTTVTIPGETTLAVTIVPVGDPIPVADLTMSANDIGPLDFGTAANEVLGRLAATFGQPTDDTGFIVGNGSFGECPGESIRVVRWGPLNIVVKGEPSNATFVSYRLDLKYGGITSPTTDMATLSGLRVGDTVGTLETIYQGYVIEYVVDQDVGLTFELRSSQSDALPLLWGPVDSQAEDALVTGIYSPDSCDQEAATG
;
A
#
# COMPACT_ATOMS: atom_id res chain seq x y z
N MET A 1 33.96 -53.18 -2.82
CA MET A 1 32.92 -53.28 -1.77
C MET A 1 32.10 -52.00 -1.89
N LEU A 2 31.27 -51.81 -2.92
CA LEU A 2 29.94 -52.35 -3.24
C LEU A 2 28.86 -52.12 -2.14
N VAL A 3 27.81 -51.37 -2.55
CA VAL A 3 26.40 -51.32 -2.06
C VAL A 3 26.10 -50.44 -0.84
N GLY A 4 25.09 -49.56 -0.83
CA GLY A 4 24.03 -49.29 -1.81
C GLY A 4 23.12 -48.10 -1.46
N ILE A 5 22.53 -47.52 -2.52
CA ILE A 5 21.47 -46.51 -2.52
C ILE A 5 20.15 -47.24 -2.85
N ALA A 6 19.06 -46.93 -2.14
CA ALA A 6 17.72 -47.40 -2.47
C ALA A 6 16.90 -46.25 -3.08
N ILE A 7 16.51 -46.42 -4.35
CA ILE A 7 15.57 -45.57 -5.09
C ILE A 7 14.23 -46.32 -5.14
N GLY A 8 13.15 -45.66 -4.73
CA GLY A 8 11.78 -46.12 -4.91
C GLY A 8 11.19 -45.65 -6.23
N LEU A 9 10.81 -46.60 -7.08
CA LEU A 9 10.20 -46.45 -8.40
C LEU A 9 8.67 -46.37 -8.29
N ALA A 10 8.02 -45.52 -9.08
CA ALA A 10 6.61 -45.68 -9.43
C ALA A 10 6.42 -45.39 -10.93
N LEU A 11 6.05 -46.44 -11.67
CA LEU A 11 5.78 -46.45 -13.10
C LEU A 11 4.39 -45.89 -13.41
N ALA A 12 4.29 -45.05 -14.44
CA ALA A 12 3.08 -44.91 -15.23
C ALA A 12 3.45 -45.02 -16.71
N THR A 13 2.85 -46.01 -17.36
CA THR A 13 3.08 -46.47 -18.72
C THR A 13 2.59 -45.45 -19.76
N VAL A 14 3.46 -45.03 -20.67
CA VAL A 14 3.07 -44.37 -21.92
C VAL A 14 3.06 -45.43 -23.02
N SER A 15 1.88 -45.73 -23.55
CA SER A 15 1.72 -46.61 -24.71
C SER A 15 2.10 -45.87 -25.99
N VAL A 16 2.95 -46.51 -26.79
CA VAL A 16 3.30 -46.13 -28.16
C VAL A 16 2.22 -46.66 -29.12
N VAL A 17 1.71 -45.80 -30.00
CA VAL A 17 1.23 -46.22 -31.32
C VAL A 17 1.99 -45.39 -32.35
N ALA A 18 2.78 -46.10 -33.16
CA ALA A 18 3.46 -45.59 -34.34
C ALA A 18 2.74 -46.12 -35.60
N PHE A 19 2.66 -45.32 -36.66
CA PHE A 19 2.82 -45.71 -38.09
C PHE A 19 2.63 -44.44 -38.97
N PHE A 20 3.68 -43.83 -39.51
CA PHE A 20 4.38 -44.06 -40.81
C PHE A 20 3.78 -43.31 -42.03
N LEU A 21 4.66 -42.50 -42.65
CA LEU A 21 4.74 -42.07 -44.07
C LEU A 21 3.86 -40.91 -44.60
N LEU A 22 4.47 -39.75 -44.84
CA LEU A 22 4.69 -39.19 -46.20
C LEU A 22 5.65 -37.97 -46.18
N SER A 23 6.41 -37.81 -47.25
CA SER A 23 7.47 -36.82 -47.49
C SER A 23 7.00 -35.35 -47.57
N GLY A 24 7.84 -34.39 -47.17
CA GLY A 24 7.71 -32.96 -47.54
C GLY A 24 8.35 -31.98 -46.55
N ASP A 25 9.29 -31.18 -47.03
CA ASP A 25 9.98 -30.08 -46.33
C ASP A 25 9.02 -28.91 -46.04
N THR A 26 8.72 -28.59 -44.77
CA THR A 26 8.36 -27.24 -44.27
C THR A 26 8.33 -27.23 -42.73
N THR A 27 9.01 -26.27 -42.10
CA THR A 27 8.92 -26.01 -40.65
C THR A 27 7.51 -25.54 -40.29
N ALA A 28 6.69 -26.42 -39.72
CA ALA A 28 5.37 -26.10 -39.19
C ALA A 28 5.41 -26.10 -37.65
N ALA A 29 4.97 -25.00 -37.03
CA ALA A 29 4.74 -24.96 -35.60
C ALA A 29 3.66 -25.99 -35.24
N GLU A 30 4.01 -26.93 -34.36
CA GLU A 30 3.11 -27.96 -33.88
C GLU A 30 1.99 -27.28 -33.10
N THR A 31 0.81 -27.18 -33.71
CA THR A 31 -0.38 -26.64 -33.05
C THR A 31 -1.15 -27.81 -32.46
N THR A 32 -1.03 -28.00 -31.15
CA THR A 32 -1.82 -28.99 -30.41
C THR A 32 -3.21 -28.42 -30.15
N THR A 33 -4.21 -28.89 -30.88
CA THR A 33 -5.62 -28.52 -30.64
C THR A 33 -6.22 -29.47 -29.61
N THR A 34 -6.47 -28.99 -28.40
CA THR A 34 -7.18 -29.74 -27.36
C THR A 34 -8.63 -29.28 -27.31
N THR A 35 -9.59 -30.18 -27.59
CA THR A 35 -11.01 -29.91 -27.41
C THR A 35 -11.42 -30.29 -25.98
N VAL A 36 -11.92 -29.32 -25.24
CA VAL A 36 -12.34 -29.49 -23.83
C VAL A 36 -13.86 -29.68 -23.80
N ALA A 37 -14.32 -30.74 -23.13
CA ALA A 37 -15.75 -30.99 -22.96
C ALA A 37 -16.37 -30.03 -21.93
N ASP A 38 -17.67 -29.81 -22.05
CA ASP A 38 -18.43 -28.90 -21.20
C ASP A 38 -18.31 -29.30 -19.71
N GLY A 39 -17.96 -28.32 -18.86
CA GLY A 39 -17.74 -28.51 -17.42
C GLY A 39 -16.36 -29.05 -16.99
N ALA A 40 -15.37 -29.16 -17.89
CA ALA A 40 -14.01 -29.59 -17.52
C ALA A 40 -13.09 -28.41 -17.16
N THR A 41 -12.33 -28.57 -16.07
CA THR A 41 -11.29 -27.61 -15.63
C THR A 41 -9.97 -27.90 -16.36
N THR A 42 -9.44 -26.93 -17.11
CA THR A 42 -8.14 -27.03 -17.77
C THR A 42 -7.15 -25.98 -17.27
N THR A 43 -5.93 -26.40 -16.94
CA THR A 43 -4.81 -25.52 -16.59
C THR A 43 -4.04 -25.15 -17.85
N ILE A 44 -3.93 -23.86 -18.15
CA ILE A 44 -3.25 -23.35 -19.34
C ILE A 44 -1.89 -22.79 -18.93
N ALA A 45 -0.83 -23.19 -19.66
CA ALA A 45 0.53 -22.70 -19.43
C ALA A 45 0.75 -21.31 -20.04
N ASP A 46 1.73 -20.58 -19.52
CA ASP A 46 2.04 -19.22 -19.94
C ASP A 46 2.42 -19.16 -21.44
N GLY A 47 1.83 -18.20 -22.16
CA GLY A 47 2.01 -18.01 -23.60
C GLY A 47 1.10 -18.82 -24.54
N ALA A 48 0.12 -19.57 -24.04
CA ALA A 48 -0.83 -20.31 -24.89
C ALA A 48 -2.06 -19.48 -25.29
N THR A 49 -2.37 -19.45 -26.60
CA THR A 49 -3.57 -18.79 -27.15
C THR A 49 -4.73 -19.78 -27.20
N THR A 50 -5.88 -19.42 -26.61
CA THR A 50 -7.08 -20.28 -26.60
C THR A 50 -8.22 -19.60 -27.36
N THR A 51 -8.89 -20.34 -28.25
CA THR A 51 -10.07 -19.85 -28.97
C THR A 51 -11.31 -20.55 -28.41
N ILE A 52 -12.28 -19.77 -27.93
CA ILE A 52 -13.48 -20.27 -27.23
C ILE A 52 -14.67 -20.22 -28.20
N ALA A 53 -15.49 -21.28 -28.20
CA ALA A 53 -16.72 -21.32 -29.00
C ALA A 53 -17.81 -20.40 -28.41
N ASP A 54 -18.63 -19.84 -29.30
CA ASP A 54 -19.67 -18.86 -28.96
C ASP A 54 -20.68 -19.44 -27.94
N GLY A 55 -20.86 -18.76 -26.81
CA GLY A 55 -21.78 -19.14 -25.73
C GLY A 55 -21.17 -19.67 -24.42
N ALA A 56 -19.84 -19.76 -24.28
CA ALA A 56 -19.18 -20.19 -23.04
C ALA A 56 -18.73 -19.00 -22.17
N THR A 57 -19.22 -18.93 -20.92
CA THR A 57 -18.73 -17.98 -19.90
C THR A 57 -17.43 -18.51 -19.31
N THR A 58 -16.34 -17.72 -19.41
CA THR A 58 -15.05 -18.09 -18.83
C THR A 58 -14.79 -17.23 -17.59
N THR A 59 -14.67 -17.87 -16.42
CA THR A 59 -14.15 -17.19 -15.23
C THR A 59 -12.65 -17.47 -15.17
N VAL A 60 -11.84 -16.44 -15.38
CA VAL A 60 -10.39 -16.52 -15.18
C VAL A 60 -10.13 -16.31 -13.69
N THR A 61 -9.91 -17.41 -12.97
CA THR A 61 -9.43 -17.36 -11.59
C THR A 61 -7.93 -17.60 -11.62
N ILE A 62 -7.12 -16.57 -11.34
CA ILE A 62 -5.67 -16.73 -11.15
C ILE A 62 -5.47 -17.49 -9.83
N PRO A 63 -4.92 -18.71 -9.83
CA PRO A 63 -4.63 -19.42 -8.59
C PRO A 63 -3.37 -18.79 -7.97
N GLY A 64 -3.55 -17.86 -7.04
CA GLY A 64 -2.40 -17.21 -6.39
C GLY A 64 -2.67 -15.88 -5.68
N GLU A 65 -3.76 -15.17 -5.97
CA GLU A 65 -4.13 -14.00 -5.16
C GLU A 65 -4.86 -14.44 -3.88
N THR A 66 -4.17 -15.25 -3.08
CA THR A 66 -4.26 -15.04 -1.65
C THR A 66 -3.32 -13.86 -1.42
N THR A 67 -3.84 -12.67 -1.15
CA THR A 67 -3.06 -11.67 -0.42
C THR A 67 -2.68 -12.37 0.88
N LEU A 68 -1.51 -13.00 0.89
CA LEU A 68 -0.92 -13.51 2.12
C LEU A 68 -0.80 -12.27 2.99
N ALA A 69 -1.64 -12.18 4.02
CA ALA A 69 -1.55 -11.12 4.99
C ALA A 69 -0.09 -11.13 5.48
N VAL A 70 0.67 -10.13 5.06
CA VAL A 70 2.07 -10.02 5.45
C VAL A 70 2.05 -9.65 6.92
N THR A 71 2.30 -10.64 7.77
CA THR A 71 2.39 -10.40 9.20
C THR A 71 3.59 -9.51 9.47
N ILE A 72 3.34 -8.33 10.02
CA ILE A 72 4.39 -7.43 10.48
C ILE A 72 4.83 -7.90 11.86
N VAL A 73 6.10 -8.24 12.00
CA VAL A 73 6.67 -8.67 13.29
C VAL A 73 6.77 -7.43 14.19
N PRO A 74 6.09 -7.40 15.35
CA PRO A 74 6.23 -6.30 16.29
C PRO A 74 7.68 -6.16 16.76
N VAL A 75 8.15 -4.93 16.88
CA VAL A 75 9.49 -4.60 17.34
C VAL A 75 9.36 -3.75 18.60
N GLY A 76 10.19 -4.02 19.61
CA GLY A 76 10.23 -3.22 20.84
C GLY A 76 8.93 -3.20 21.65
N ASP A 77 8.89 -2.30 22.63
CA ASP A 77 7.68 -2.07 23.43
C ASP A 77 6.68 -1.17 22.67
N PRO A 78 5.36 -1.38 22.89
CA PRO A 78 4.32 -0.50 22.37
C PRO A 78 4.57 0.96 22.77
N ILE A 79 4.47 1.86 21.80
CA ILE A 79 4.48 3.31 22.06
C ILE A 79 3.08 3.71 22.55
N PRO A 80 2.93 4.40 23.69
CA PRO A 80 1.65 4.95 24.10
C PRO A 80 1.07 5.86 23.03
N VAL A 81 -0.23 5.79 22.75
CA VAL A 81 -0.87 6.59 21.70
C VAL A 81 -0.70 8.10 21.93
N ALA A 82 -0.65 8.53 23.19
CA ALA A 82 -0.37 9.92 23.56
C ALA A 82 1.04 10.40 23.17
N ASP A 83 1.99 9.49 23.00
CA ASP A 83 3.37 9.78 22.60
C ASP A 83 3.55 9.67 21.06
N LEU A 84 2.54 9.18 20.32
CA LEU A 84 2.51 9.15 18.85
C LEU A 84 2.01 10.49 18.29
N THR A 85 2.68 11.58 18.66
CA THR A 85 2.30 12.93 18.23
C THR A 85 2.74 13.18 16.78
N MET A 86 1.82 13.63 15.93
CA MET A 86 2.09 13.89 14.51
C MET A 86 2.75 15.26 14.29
N SER A 87 3.79 15.29 13.46
CA SER A 87 4.52 16.50 13.06
C SER A 87 4.80 16.52 11.55
N ALA A 88 5.46 17.57 11.06
CA ALA A 88 5.84 17.67 9.65
C ALA A 88 6.82 16.56 9.19
N ASN A 89 7.52 15.92 10.12
CA ASN A 89 8.66 15.05 9.81
C ASN A 89 8.69 13.75 10.64
N ASP A 90 7.70 13.54 11.51
CA ASP A 90 7.66 12.39 12.42
C ASP A 90 6.24 12.05 12.92
N ILE A 91 6.15 10.87 13.52
CA ILE A 91 5.07 10.50 14.46
C ILE A 91 5.73 10.12 15.79
N GLY A 92 5.85 11.10 16.69
CA GLY A 92 6.44 10.90 18.01
C GLY A 92 7.91 10.49 17.89
N PRO A 93 8.32 9.30 18.38
CA PRO A 93 9.70 8.84 18.24
C PRO A 93 10.00 8.21 16.86
N LEU A 94 9.07 8.26 15.90
CA LEU A 94 9.21 7.64 14.58
C LEU A 94 9.52 8.71 13.53
N ASP A 95 10.81 8.96 13.31
CA ASP A 95 11.28 9.98 12.37
C ASP A 95 11.21 9.51 10.91
N PHE A 96 10.96 10.44 9.99
CA PHE A 96 11.17 10.19 8.55
C PHE A 96 12.63 9.82 8.29
N GLY A 97 12.83 8.89 7.35
CA GLY A 97 14.13 8.27 7.08
C GLY A 97 14.44 7.06 7.96
N THR A 98 13.70 6.82 9.05
CA THR A 98 13.85 5.60 9.86
C THR A 98 13.51 4.36 9.05
N ALA A 99 14.20 3.25 9.32
CA ALA A 99 13.99 1.99 8.62
C ALA A 99 12.53 1.50 8.74
N ALA A 100 11.96 1.06 7.61
CA ALA A 100 10.56 0.66 7.52
C ALA A 100 10.19 -0.47 8.49
N ASN A 101 11.07 -1.45 8.66
CA ASN A 101 10.85 -2.57 9.58
C ASN A 101 10.76 -2.12 11.05
N GLU A 102 11.50 -1.08 11.43
CA GLU A 102 11.43 -0.50 12.76
C GLU A 102 10.11 0.25 12.95
N VAL A 103 9.78 1.20 12.07
CA VAL A 103 8.55 1.99 12.15
C VAL A 103 7.30 1.11 12.14
N LEU A 104 7.19 0.23 11.14
CA LEU A 104 6.04 -0.66 11.01
C LEU A 104 5.97 -1.66 12.17
N GLY A 105 7.12 -2.15 12.65
CA GLY A 105 7.19 -3.04 13.81
C GLY A 105 6.75 -2.36 15.11
N ARG A 106 7.13 -1.09 15.34
CA ARG A 106 6.68 -0.31 16.51
C ARG A 106 5.18 -0.05 16.47
N LEU A 107 4.65 0.33 15.30
CA LEU A 107 3.21 0.55 15.13
C LEU A 107 2.42 -0.77 15.26
N ALA A 108 2.98 -1.89 14.79
CA ALA A 108 2.39 -3.20 15.00
C ALA A 108 2.38 -3.60 16.49
N ALA A 109 3.37 -3.20 17.27
CA ALA A 109 3.38 -3.38 18.72
C ALA A 109 2.30 -2.52 19.42
N THR A 110 2.07 -1.30 18.94
CA THR A 110 1.05 -0.39 19.52
C THR A 110 -0.38 -0.74 19.12
N PHE A 111 -0.65 -0.95 17.84
CA PHE A 111 -2.01 -1.05 17.30
C PHE A 111 -2.39 -2.48 16.89
N GLY A 112 -1.47 -3.44 16.97
CA GLY A 112 -1.66 -4.80 16.44
C GLY A 112 -1.37 -4.88 14.95
N GLN A 113 -1.81 -5.95 14.29
CA GLN A 113 -1.57 -6.11 12.84
C GLN A 113 -2.30 -5.03 12.03
N PRO A 114 -1.72 -4.60 10.90
CA PRO A 114 -2.39 -3.65 10.02
C PRO A 114 -3.68 -4.22 9.46
N THR A 115 -4.64 -3.33 9.21
CA THR A 115 -5.91 -3.62 8.54
C THR A 115 -5.75 -3.82 7.03
N ASP A 116 -4.70 -3.25 6.44
CA ASP A 116 -4.40 -3.40 5.01
C ASP A 116 -2.91 -3.16 4.75
N ASP A 117 -2.39 -3.80 3.71
CA ASP A 117 -0.98 -3.73 3.33
C ASP A 117 -0.86 -3.99 1.84
N THR A 118 -0.41 -2.98 1.11
CA THR A 118 -0.31 -3.01 -0.35
C THR A 118 0.84 -3.89 -0.85
N GLY A 119 1.78 -4.27 0.02
CA GLY A 119 3.10 -4.71 -0.43
C GLY A 119 3.84 -3.58 -1.14
N PHE A 120 4.93 -3.89 -1.85
CA PHE A 120 5.62 -2.89 -2.65
C PHE A 120 4.92 -2.71 -4.00
N ILE A 121 4.57 -1.47 -4.31
CA ILE A 121 3.93 -1.02 -5.54
C ILE A 121 4.69 0.18 -6.12
N VAL A 122 4.40 0.54 -7.36
CA VAL A 122 4.86 1.81 -7.94
C VAL A 122 3.89 2.91 -7.51
N GLY A 123 4.39 3.89 -6.78
CA GLY A 123 3.64 5.04 -6.29
C GLY A 123 3.18 5.95 -7.42
N ASN A 124 2.04 6.60 -7.20
CA ASN A 124 1.43 7.54 -8.14
C ASN A 124 1.35 8.96 -7.58
N GLY A 125 1.82 9.18 -6.35
CA GLY A 125 1.81 10.45 -5.63
C GLY A 125 0.65 10.61 -4.65
N SER A 126 -0.31 9.68 -4.63
CA SER A 126 -1.56 9.86 -3.84
C SER A 126 -1.36 9.83 -2.33
N PHE A 127 -0.19 9.42 -1.82
CA PHE A 127 0.13 9.41 -0.39
C PHE A 127 1.30 10.34 -0.03
N GLY A 128 1.62 11.30 -0.91
CA GLY A 128 2.72 12.26 -0.73
C GLY A 128 4.10 11.66 -1.01
N GLU A 129 4.19 10.46 -1.58
CA GLU A 129 5.39 9.91 -2.19
C GLU A 129 5.65 10.53 -3.58
N CYS A 130 6.82 10.27 -4.17
CA CYS A 130 7.03 10.67 -5.57
C CYS A 130 6.46 9.68 -6.57
N PRO A 131 5.72 10.16 -7.58
CA PRO A 131 5.26 9.30 -8.65
C PRO A 131 6.42 8.55 -9.29
N GLY A 132 6.25 7.23 -9.46
CA GLY A 132 7.26 6.35 -10.02
C GLY A 132 8.20 5.71 -8.99
N GLU A 133 8.12 6.08 -7.70
CA GLU A 133 8.92 5.45 -6.66
C GLU A 133 8.34 4.10 -6.21
N SER A 134 9.22 3.18 -5.81
CA SER A 134 8.79 1.94 -5.15
C SER A 134 8.38 2.27 -3.71
N ILE A 135 7.10 2.08 -3.39
CA ILE A 135 6.54 2.36 -2.07
C ILE A 135 5.73 1.19 -1.54
N ARG A 136 5.52 1.16 -0.23
CA ARG A 136 4.54 0.30 0.43
C ARG A 136 3.71 1.13 1.38
N VAL A 137 2.39 1.03 1.24
CA VAL A 137 1.41 1.66 2.13
C VAL A 137 0.86 0.60 3.07
N VAL A 138 1.00 0.85 4.37
CA VAL A 138 0.52 -0.01 5.46
C VAL A 138 -0.48 0.74 6.31
N ARG A 139 -1.64 0.14 6.60
CA ARG A 139 -2.79 0.84 7.17
C ARG A 139 -3.27 0.27 8.50
N TRP A 140 -3.48 1.13 9.49
CA TRP A 140 -4.17 0.85 10.76
C TRP A 140 -5.42 1.74 10.89
N GLY A 141 -6.56 1.23 10.41
CA GLY A 141 -7.79 2.03 10.33
C GLY A 141 -7.56 3.28 9.46
N PRO A 142 -7.84 4.50 9.94
CA PRO A 142 -7.59 5.73 9.19
C PRO A 142 -6.11 6.08 8.98
N LEU A 143 -5.17 5.48 9.71
CA LEU A 143 -3.74 5.79 9.60
C LEU A 143 -3.09 4.98 8.48
N ASN A 144 -2.58 5.66 7.46
CA ASN A 144 -1.72 5.10 6.43
C ASN A 144 -0.28 5.56 6.68
N ILE A 145 0.64 4.60 6.63
CA ILE A 145 2.08 4.80 6.73
C ILE A 145 2.68 4.45 5.39
N VAL A 146 3.47 5.37 4.84
CA VAL A 146 4.14 5.17 3.56
C VAL A 146 5.62 4.96 3.82
N VAL A 147 6.13 3.84 3.34
CA VAL A 147 7.56 3.57 3.28
C VAL A 147 8.01 3.51 1.84
N LYS A 148 9.21 4.02 1.57
CA LYS A 148 9.81 4.11 0.24
C LYS A 148 11.09 3.30 0.15
N GLY A 149 11.30 2.66 -0.99
CA GLY A 149 12.54 1.97 -1.34
C GLY A 149 12.29 0.52 -1.72
N GLU A 150 13.30 -0.31 -1.50
CA GLU A 150 13.22 -1.75 -1.72
C GLU A 150 12.90 -2.47 -0.40
N PRO A 151 12.37 -3.70 -0.43
CA PRO A 151 12.01 -4.45 0.77
C PRO A 151 13.11 -4.56 1.84
N SER A 152 14.39 -4.52 1.45
CA SER A 152 15.53 -4.66 2.35
C SER A 152 16.03 -3.33 2.95
N ASN A 153 15.67 -2.19 2.39
CA ASN A 153 16.22 -0.88 2.77
C ASN A 153 15.18 0.25 2.80
N ALA A 154 13.89 -0.07 2.73
CA ALA A 154 12.86 0.94 2.71
C ALA A 154 12.87 1.80 3.98
N THR A 155 12.49 3.07 3.84
CA THR A 155 12.44 4.05 4.92
C THR A 155 11.06 4.69 5.00
N PHE A 156 10.67 5.14 6.20
CA PHE A 156 9.44 5.89 6.42
C PHE A 156 9.54 7.30 5.83
N VAL A 157 8.55 7.73 5.05
CA VAL A 157 8.63 9.01 4.31
C VAL A 157 7.41 9.91 4.44
N SER A 158 6.23 9.34 4.71
CA SER A 158 5.02 10.14 4.88
C SER A 158 3.94 9.36 5.63
N TYR A 159 2.98 10.10 6.18
CA TYR A 159 1.77 9.52 6.77
C TYR A 159 0.51 10.28 6.35
N ARG A 160 -0.62 9.57 6.41
CA ARG A 160 -1.97 10.11 6.21
C ARG A 160 -2.90 9.53 7.27
N LEU A 161 -3.37 10.34 8.21
CA LEU A 161 -4.46 9.96 9.10
C LEU A 161 -5.76 10.50 8.51
N ASP A 162 -6.62 9.64 7.97
CA ASP A 162 -7.84 10.06 7.27
C ASP A 162 -9.04 9.16 7.59
N LEU A 163 -10.12 9.78 8.07
CA LEU A 163 -11.34 9.09 8.44
C LEU A 163 -11.98 8.31 7.28
N LYS A 164 -11.69 8.66 6.01
CA LYS A 164 -12.17 7.91 4.84
C LYS A 164 -11.71 6.45 4.82
N TYR A 165 -10.60 6.12 5.48
CA TYR A 165 -9.99 4.78 5.44
C TYR A 165 -10.27 3.88 6.65
N GLY A 166 -11.07 4.33 7.63
CA GLY A 166 -11.38 3.50 8.79
C GLY A 166 -12.41 4.05 9.78
N GLY A 167 -12.93 5.26 9.54
CA GLY A 167 -13.91 5.91 10.41
C GLY A 167 -13.33 6.40 11.74
N ILE A 168 -14.19 7.05 12.53
CA ILE A 168 -13.83 7.78 13.76
C ILE A 168 -13.59 6.89 14.99
N THR A 169 -13.89 5.59 14.91
CA THR A 169 -13.82 4.68 16.07
C THR A 169 -12.51 3.92 16.18
N SER A 170 -11.56 4.15 15.28
CA SER A 170 -10.27 3.46 15.29
C SER A 170 -9.37 4.02 16.40
N PRO A 171 -8.58 3.21 17.12
CA PRO A 171 -7.62 3.71 18.11
C PRO A 171 -6.62 4.74 17.57
N THR A 172 -6.34 4.72 16.26
CA THR A 172 -5.46 5.68 15.61
C THR A 172 -6.05 7.10 15.53
N THR A 173 -7.35 7.29 15.72
CA THR A 173 -7.95 8.64 15.80
C THR A 173 -7.68 9.35 17.11
N ASP A 174 -7.18 8.65 18.13
CA ASP A 174 -6.76 9.26 19.40
C ASP A 174 -5.40 9.96 19.30
N MET A 175 -4.67 9.74 18.20
CA MET A 175 -3.43 10.44 17.89
C MET A 175 -3.71 11.92 17.64
N ALA A 176 -2.83 12.78 18.16
CA ALA A 176 -2.91 14.23 17.99
C ALA A 176 -1.64 14.75 17.33
N THR A 177 -1.69 15.94 16.74
CA THR A 177 -0.48 16.68 16.39
C THR A 177 0.29 17.08 17.65
N LEU A 178 1.54 17.51 17.50
CA LEU A 178 2.32 18.05 18.62
C LEU A 178 1.61 19.23 19.33
N SER A 179 0.80 19.98 18.59
CA SER A 179 0.00 21.11 19.11
C SER A 179 -1.37 20.69 19.66
N GLY A 180 -1.74 19.41 19.53
CA GLY A 180 -2.95 18.84 20.12
C GLY A 180 -4.15 18.71 19.18
N LEU A 181 -4.02 19.01 17.89
CA LEU A 181 -5.10 18.83 16.90
C LEU A 181 -5.34 17.34 16.65
N ARG A 182 -6.61 16.91 16.60
CA ARG A 182 -7.02 15.55 16.24
C ARG A 182 -7.93 15.54 15.02
N VAL A 183 -7.99 14.41 14.32
CA VAL A 183 -9.08 14.17 13.37
C VAL A 183 -10.41 14.11 14.12
N GLY A 184 -11.44 14.76 13.58
CA GLY A 184 -12.73 14.94 14.24
C GLY A 184 -12.82 16.18 15.13
N ASP A 185 -11.73 16.91 15.37
CA ASP A 185 -11.81 18.27 15.91
C ASP A 185 -12.47 19.21 14.88
N THR A 186 -12.98 20.35 15.35
CA THR A 186 -13.59 21.32 14.44
C THR A 186 -12.53 22.24 13.81
N VAL A 187 -12.89 22.86 12.70
CA VAL A 187 -12.10 23.90 12.05
C VAL A 187 -11.84 25.09 12.99
N GLY A 188 -12.80 25.47 13.83
CA GLY A 188 -12.59 26.50 14.86
C GLY A 188 -11.52 26.10 15.90
N THR A 189 -11.44 24.82 16.25
CA THR A 189 -10.35 24.28 17.09
C THR A 189 -9.01 24.33 16.36
N LEU A 190 -8.95 23.94 15.08
CA LEU A 190 -7.76 24.09 14.24
C LEU A 190 -7.23 25.53 14.23
N GLU A 191 -8.11 26.49 13.93
CA GLU A 191 -7.76 27.92 13.87
C GLU A 191 -7.29 28.47 15.22
N THR A 192 -7.86 27.97 16.32
CA THR A 192 -7.45 28.33 17.68
C THR A 192 -6.08 27.76 18.05
N ILE A 193 -5.85 26.47 17.79
CA ILE A 193 -4.59 25.78 18.10
C ILE A 193 -3.43 26.44 17.36
N TYR A 194 -3.64 26.80 16.10
CA TYR A 194 -2.61 27.36 15.23
C TYR A 194 -2.70 28.88 15.10
N GLN A 195 -3.25 29.56 16.12
CA GLN A 195 -3.23 31.01 16.20
C GLN A 195 -1.79 31.54 16.12
N GLY A 196 -1.43 32.17 15.00
CA GLY A 196 -0.07 32.67 14.71
C GLY A 196 0.63 31.98 13.54
N TYR A 197 0.04 30.91 13.01
CA TYR A 197 0.39 30.32 11.73
C TYR A 197 -0.53 30.85 10.63
N VAL A 198 -0.19 30.55 9.38
CA VAL A 198 -1.06 30.80 8.22
C VAL A 198 -1.81 29.51 7.92
N ILE A 199 -3.14 29.58 7.86
CA ILE A 199 -4.00 28.48 7.42
C ILE A 199 -4.61 28.92 6.08
N GLU A 200 -4.27 28.19 5.02
CA GLU A 200 -4.88 28.38 3.70
C GLU A 200 -5.86 27.24 3.43
N TYR A 201 -7.00 27.56 2.83
CA TYR A 201 -7.94 26.54 2.38
C TYR A 201 -7.82 26.38 0.86
N VAL A 202 -7.47 25.17 0.43
CA VAL A 202 -7.17 24.85 -0.97
C VAL A 202 -8.08 23.70 -1.40
N VAL A 203 -8.42 23.64 -2.70
CA VAL A 203 -9.12 22.48 -3.26
C VAL A 203 -8.07 21.59 -3.89
N ASP A 204 -7.81 20.46 -3.26
CA ASP A 204 -7.03 19.37 -3.79
C ASP A 204 -7.89 18.47 -4.70
N GLN A 205 -7.32 17.99 -5.81
CA GLN A 205 -8.04 17.22 -6.82
C GLN A 205 -8.41 15.80 -6.35
N ASP A 206 -7.66 15.23 -5.41
CA ASP A 206 -7.79 13.84 -4.96
C ASP A 206 -8.57 13.74 -3.64
N VAL A 207 -8.48 14.77 -2.78
CA VAL A 207 -9.11 14.75 -1.45
C VAL A 207 -10.12 15.86 -1.19
N GLY A 208 -10.29 16.82 -2.12
CA GLY A 208 -11.29 17.87 -2.02
C GLY A 208 -10.79 19.09 -1.23
N LEU A 209 -11.66 19.73 -0.46
CA LEU A 209 -11.27 20.91 0.32
C LEU A 209 -10.32 20.51 1.46
N THR A 210 -9.16 21.15 1.50
CA THR A 210 -8.12 20.93 2.49
C THR A 210 -7.76 22.21 3.23
N PHE A 211 -7.23 22.05 4.44
CA PHE A 211 -6.40 23.07 5.08
C PHE A 211 -4.94 22.82 4.75
N GLU A 212 -4.15 23.88 4.61
CA GLU A 212 -2.69 23.87 4.55
C GLU A 212 -2.16 24.78 5.65
N LEU A 213 -1.48 24.18 6.63
CA LEU A 213 -0.85 24.89 7.73
C LEU A 213 0.57 25.30 7.33
N ARG A 214 0.86 26.59 7.26
CA ARG A 214 2.18 27.13 6.91
C ARG A 214 2.79 27.96 8.04
N SER A 215 4.11 27.99 8.08
CA SER A 215 4.85 28.95 8.91
C SER A 215 4.58 30.39 8.43
N SER A 216 4.44 31.34 9.36
CA SER A 216 4.14 32.75 9.06
C SER A 216 5.30 33.52 8.39
N GLN A 217 6.46 32.88 8.16
CA GLN A 217 7.68 33.55 7.71
C GLN A 217 8.14 33.27 6.26
N SER A 218 7.41 32.51 5.41
CA SER A 218 7.86 32.27 4.02
C SER A 218 6.85 31.55 3.12
N ASP A 219 7.13 31.49 1.80
CA ASP A 219 6.61 30.53 0.79
C ASP A 219 7.01 29.07 1.11
N ALA A 220 7.03 28.68 2.39
CA ALA A 220 7.40 27.34 2.79
C ALA A 220 6.28 26.35 2.47
N LEU A 221 6.71 25.10 2.21
CA LEU A 221 5.81 23.95 2.13
C LEU A 221 4.90 23.89 3.36
N PRO A 222 3.67 23.39 3.21
CA PRO A 222 2.80 23.17 4.36
C PRO A 222 3.53 22.29 5.39
N LEU A 223 3.42 22.65 6.66
CA LEU A 223 3.91 21.87 7.79
C LEU A 223 3.03 20.64 8.01
N LEU A 224 1.72 20.85 7.89
CA LEU A 224 0.68 19.83 7.94
C LEU A 224 -0.42 20.28 7.00
N TRP A 225 -1.15 19.32 6.44
CA TRP A 225 -2.34 19.62 5.64
C TRP A 225 -3.34 18.49 5.77
N GLY A 226 -4.55 18.67 5.26
CA GLY A 226 -5.53 17.59 5.27
C GLY A 226 -6.96 18.05 4.98
N PRO A 227 -7.88 17.11 4.73
CA PRO A 227 -9.24 17.43 4.34
C PRO A 227 -10.06 18.01 5.50
N VAL A 228 -10.98 18.91 5.14
CA VAL A 228 -12.01 19.47 6.01
C VAL A 228 -13.37 19.40 5.32
N ASP A 229 -14.45 19.26 6.09
CA ASP A 229 -15.80 19.19 5.51
C ASP A 229 -16.23 20.51 4.86
N SER A 230 -15.80 21.64 5.44
CA SER A 230 -15.99 23.00 4.91
C SER A 230 -15.07 23.99 5.66
N GLN A 231 -15.13 25.28 5.34
CA GLN A 231 -14.43 26.34 6.09
C GLN A 231 -15.22 26.87 7.31
N ALA A 232 -16.40 26.33 7.60
CA ALA A 232 -17.18 26.77 8.76
C ALA A 232 -16.52 26.29 10.07
N GLU A 233 -16.53 27.11 11.12
CA GLU A 233 -15.86 26.81 12.40
C GLU A 233 -16.35 25.52 13.08
N ASP A 234 -17.58 25.09 12.80
CA ASP A 234 -18.20 23.85 13.31
C ASP A 234 -18.00 22.64 12.39
N ALA A 235 -17.42 22.83 11.20
CA ALA A 235 -17.04 21.76 10.31
C ALA A 235 -15.86 20.96 10.86
N LEU A 236 -15.72 19.71 10.44
CA LEU A 236 -14.70 18.81 10.98
C LEU A 236 -13.42 18.81 10.14
N VAL A 237 -12.30 18.63 10.83
CA VAL A 237 -11.05 18.16 10.25
C VAL A 237 -11.16 16.65 10.07
N THR A 238 -11.19 16.19 8.82
CA THR A 238 -11.41 14.76 8.49
C THR A 238 -10.13 14.00 8.20
N GLY A 239 -9.01 14.71 8.04
CA GLY A 239 -7.69 14.10 7.96
C GLY A 239 -6.55 15.04 8.31
N ILE A 240 -5.41 14.46 8.69
CA ILE A 240 -4.16 15.15 9.03
C ILE A 240 -3.02 14.39 8.36
N TYR A 241 -2.29 15.09 7.50
CA TYR A 241 -1.27 14.56 6.62
C TYR A 241 0.07 15.25 6.90
N SER A 242 1.15 14.48 6.77
CA SER A 242 2.48 15.06 6.65
C SER A 242 2.62 15.81 5.31
N PRO A 243 3.61 16.71 5.17
CA PRO A 243 3.99 17.26 3.89
C PRO A 243 4.34 16.16 2.89
N ASP A 244 4.26 16.48 1.61
CA ASP A 244 4.63 15.57 0.53
C ASP A 244 6.15 15.46 0.47
N SER A 245 6.64 14.22 0.50
CA SER A 245 8.07 13.90 0.49
C SER A 245 8.79 14.43 -0.75
N CYS A 246 8.10 14.56 -1.89
CA CYS A 246 8.69 15.11 -3.12
C CYS A 246 9.03 16.57 -3.02
N ASP A 247 8.13 17.32 -2.41
CA ASP A 247 8.33 18.74 -2.24
C ASP A 247 9.49 18.96 -1.27
N GLN A 248 9.61 18.11 -0.25
CA GLN A 248 10.74 18.13 0.69
C GLN A 248 12.08 17.78 0.00
N GLU A 249 12.09 16.81 -0.91
CA GLU A 249 13.27 16.46 -1.71
C GLU A 249 13.65 17.58 -2.68
N ALA A 250 12.66 18.21 -3.34
CA ALA A 250 12.88 19.35 -4.22
C ALA A 250 13.40 20.60 -3.49
N ALA A 251 13.00 20.79 -2.22
CA ALA A 251 13.46 21.91 -1.40
C ALA A 251 14.89 21.73 -0.83
N THR A 252 15.42 20.51 -0.85
CA THR A 252 16.75 20.17 -0.30
C THR A 252 17.84 19.93 -1.37
N GLY A 253 17.45 19.85 -2.64
CA GLY A 253 18.36 19.73 -3.81
C GLY A 253 18.78 21.06 -4.41
#